data_AF-A0A1I7XTL3-F1
#
_entry.id   AF-A0A1I7XTL3-F1
#
_cell.length_a   1.000
_cell.length_b   1.000
_cell.length_c   1.000
_cell.angle_alpha   90.00
_cell.angle_beta   90.00
_cell.angle_gamma   90.00
#
_symmetry.space_group_name_H-M   'P 1'
#
loop_
_entity.id
_entity.type
_entity.pdbx_description
1 polymer ?
#
loop_
_entity_poly.entity_id
_entity_poly.type
_entity_poly.pdbx_seq_one_letter_code
_entity_poly.pdbx_strand_id
1 'polypeptide(L)'
;MGSSKLNDVTAKIFEKSSINCTESGSPNSFNISSFVLPAEEYFNHHLLQLSSGIEETGDFNWGNFIGLVIIWTLTALCLIKGVKWIGRISYITATLPYLIIGILFVRGVTLDGAINGLNFYLFKPNFEKLWIFETWIAAATQMCFSLSIGFGGLLSLASYNKRNHNFYRDALIVIFCDSFMSIFGGCAVFSIMGFLSKHTGRDVTELIEGGLTQGFVTALVDQMPFLLPRQWIVVTSVCFVSFIAGLSMCTQVTERLLNYLFHQKIMF
;
A
#
# COMPACT_ATOMS: atom_id res chain seq x y z
N MET A 1 3.84 4.73 -34.73
CA MET A 1 3.53 6.16 -35.00
C MET A 1 2.75 6.86 -33.87
N GLY A 2 2.58 6.24 -32.68
CA GLY A 2 1.86 6.81 -31.53
C GLY A 2 2.72 7.13 -30.30
N SER A 3 4.04 6.91 -30.36
CA SER A 3 4.97 7.17 -29.24
C SER A 3 5.42 8.64 -29.17
N SER A 4 5.43 9.39 -30.27
CA SER A 4 5.85 10.81 -30.24
C SER A 4 4.79 11.75 -29.67
N LYS A 5 3.50 11.41 -29.81
CA LYS A 5 2.41 12.26 -29.31
C LYS A 5 2.17 12.12 -27.81
N LEU A 6 2.51 10.98 -27.20
CA LEU A 6 2.36 10.79 -25.74
C LEU A 6 3.46 11.53 -24.98
N ASN A 7 4.70 11.47 -25.46
CA ASN A 7 5.81 12.26 -24.93
C ASN A 7 5.53 13.76 -24.98
N ASP A 8 4.79 14.22 -26.01
CA ASP A 8 4.40 15.62 -26.18
C ASP A 8 3.29 16.05 -25.20
N VAL A 9 2.40 15.14 -24.79
CA VAL A 9 1.37 15.40 -23.78
C VAL A 9 1.95 15.37 -22.37
N THR A 10 2.84 14.42 -22.07
CA THR A 10 3.55 14.37 -20.79
C THR A 10 4.49 15.58 -20.67
N ALA A 11 5.22 15.95 -21.73
CA ALA A 11 6.01 17.18 -21.78
C ALA A 11 5.14 18.44 -21.63
N LYS A 12 3.96 18.51 -22.26
CA LYS A 12 3.02 19.63 -22.07
C LYS A 12 2.44 19.71 -20.66
N ILE A 13 2.29 18.60 -19.94
CA ILE A 13 1.87 18.59 -18.54
C ILE A 13 3.04 19.05 -17.64
N PHE A 14 4.28 18.68 -17.94
CA PHE A 14 5.49 19.15 -17.26
C PHE A 14 5.90 20.59 -17.60
N GLU A 15 5.52 21.10 -18.77
CA GLU A 15 5.74 22.50 -19.18
C GLU A 15 4.65 23.42 -18.61
N LYS A 16 3.42 22.91 -18.46
CA LYS A 16 2.32 23.66 -17.85
C LYS A 16 2.42 23.76 -16.33
N SER A 17 3.26 22.94 -15.68
CA SER A 17 3.65 23.14 -14.28
C SER A 17 4.82 24.11 -14.11
N SER A 18 5.44 24.60 -15.19
CA SER A 18 6.58 25.53 -15.13
C SER A 18 6.30 26.96 -15.62
N ILE A 19 5.09 27.30 -16.08
CA ILE A 19 4.79 28.68 -16.51
C ILE A 19 3.37 29.13 -16.10
N ASN A 20 3.31 29.86 -14.99
CA ASN A 20 2.45 31.04 -14.89
C ASN A 20 3.02 31.99 -13.81
N CYS A 21 4.08 32.71 -14.15
CA CYS A 21 4.57 33.87 -13.41
C CYS A 21 5.16 34.89 -14.39
N THR A 22 4.29 35.57 -15.12
CA THR A 22 4.58 36.88 -15.70
C THR A 22 3.57 37.86 -15.16
N GLU A 23 3.93 38.58 -14.09
CA GLU A 23 3.95 40.05 -14.05
C GLU A 23 4.46 40.59 -12.70
N SER A 24 5.50 41.41 -12.79
CA SER A 24 5.82 42.60 -11.97
C SER A 24 6.12 42.47 -10.46
N GLY A 25 7.41 42.68 -10.11
CA GLY A 25 7.81 43.49 -8.94
C GLY A 25 8.37 42.78 -7.69
N SER A 26 9.63 43.14 -7.33
CA SER A 26 10.36 42.97 -6.05
C SER A 26 11.13 41.65 -5.80
N PRO A 27 12.42 41.70 -5.37
CA PRO A 27 13.24 40.54 -5.07
C PRO A 27 13.04 40.12 -3.60
N ASN A 28 11.88 39.56 -3.27
CA ASN A 28 11.71 38.86 -1.99
C ASN A 28 11.71 37.36 -2.25
N SER A 29 12.67 36.69 -1.61
CA SER A 29 12.85 35.23 -1.52
C SER A 29 11.63 34.41 -1.96
N PHE A 30 11.68 33.90 -3.18
CA PHE A 30 10.81 32.81 -3.59
C PHE A 30 11.16 31.60 -2.71
N ASN A 31 10.36 31.39 -1.67
CA ASN A 31 10.29 30.09 -1.02
C ASN A 31 9.82 29.13 -2.12
N ILE A 32 10.73 28.25 -2.55
CA ILE A 32 10.44 27.23 -3.55
C ILE A 32 9.26 26.44 -3.01
N SER A 33 8.08 26.63 -3.62
CA SER A 33 6.89 25.85 -3.35
C SER A 33 7.31 24.38 -3.40
N SER A 34 7.12 23.65 -2.31
CA SER A 34 7.34 22.21 -2.28
C SER A 34 6.57 21.60 -3.45
N PHE A 35 7.28 21.07 -4.43
CA PHE A 35 6.66 20.46 -5.60
C PHE A 35 6.02 19.13 -5.17
N VAL A 36 4.71 19.19 -4.89
CA VAL A 36 3.82 18.08 -4.55
C VAL A 36 3.52 17.25 -5.80
N LEU A 37 3.47 15.92 -5.68
CA LEU A 37 3.10 15.08 -6.81
C LEU A 37 1.62 15.33 -7.18
N PRO A 38 1.24 15.37 -8.47
CA PRO A 38 -0.16 15.59 -8.85
C PRO A 38 -1.14 14.56 -8.23
N ALA A 39 -0.68 13.33 -8.02
CA ALA A 39 -1.46 12.29 -7.35
C ALA A 39 -1.62 12.55 -5.84
N GLU A 40 -0.61 13.12 -5.20
CA GLU A 40 -0.65 13.51 -3.79
C GLU A 40 -1.58 14.71 -3.60
N GLU A 41 -1.48 15.72 -4.45
CA GLU A 41 -2.37 16.88 -4.45
C GLU A 41 -3.84 16.47 -4.62
N TYR A 42 -4.10 15.60 -5.60
CA TYR A 42 -5.45 15.06 -5.83
C TYR A 42 -5.96 14.26 -4.63
N PHE A 43 -5.13 13.42 -4.03
CA PHE A 43 -5.50 12.62 -2.87
C PHE A 43 -5.83 13.49 -1.65
N ASN A 44 -4.97 14.47 -1.35
CA ASN A 44 -5.07 15.32 -0.16
C ASN A 44 -6.20 16.34 -0.27
N HIS A 45 -6.31 17.05 -1.40
CA HIS A 45 -7.24 18.16 -1.54
C HIS A 45 -8.59 17.77 -2.15
N HIS A 46 -8.61 16.82 -3.10
CA HIS A 46 -9.84 16.45 -3.79
C HIS A 46 -10.55 15.25 -3.16
N LEU A 47 -9.81 14.18 -2.83
CA LEU A 47 -10.41 12.96 -2.25
C LEU A 47 -10.63 13.06 -0.74
N LEU A 48 -9.59 13.45 0.01
CA LEU A 48 -9.68 13.55 1.47
C LEU A 48 -10.35 14.83 1.94
N GLN A 49 -10.17 15.95 1.22
CA GLN A 49 -10.58 17.28 1.66
C GLN A 49 -9.99 17.61 3.05
N LEU A 50 -8.67 17.49 3.17
CA LEU A 50 -7.96 17.69 4.44
C LEU A 50 -8.25 19.08 5.04
N SER A 51 -8.59 19.10 6.33
CA SER A 51 -8.72 20.33 7.10
C SER A 51 -7.36 20.86 7.54
N SER A 52 -7.34 22.09 8.04
CA SER A 52 -6.12 22.77 8.50
C SER A 52 -5.49 22.11 9.74
N GLY A 53 -6.29 21.38 10.52
CA GLY A 53 -5.88 20.69 11.74
C GLY A 53 -6.99 19.85 12.36
N ILE A 54 -6.65 19.03 13.36
CA ILE A 54 -7.60 18.11 14.02
C ILE A 54 -8.71 18.84 14.80
N GLU A 55 -8.46 20.10 15.19
CA GLU A 55 -9.43 20.95 15.89
C GLU A 55 -10.51 21.51 14.95
N GLU A 56 -10.22 21.56 13.65
CA GLU A 56 -11.14 21.99 12.61
C GLU A 56 -11.63 20.76 11.84
N THR A 57 -12.82 20.28 12.15
CA THR A 57 -13.40 19.08 11.50
C THR A 57 -13.65 19.26 10.01
N GLY A 58 -13.64 20.51 9.51
CA GLY A 58 -13.94 20.84 8.11
C GLY A 58 -15.38 20.51 7.73
N ASP A 59 -15.62 20.43 6.42
CA ASP A 59 -16.92 20.07 5.85
C ASP A 59 -17.11 18.56 5.77
N PHE A 60 -18.36 18.10 5.86
CA PHE A 60 -18.69 16.68 5.82
C PHE A 60 -18.55 16.10 4.39
N ASN A 61 -17.56 15.21 4.21
CA ASN A 61 -17.34 14.54 2.93
C ASN A 61 -18.35 13.39 2.71
N TRP A 62 -19.46 13.72 2.06
CA TRP A 62 -20.53 12.76 1.73
C TRP A 62 -20.07 11.60 0.85
N GLY A 63 -19.10 11.82 -0.04
CA GLY A 63 -18.56 10.77 -0.91
C GLY A 63 -17.89 9.66 -0.11
N ASN A 64 -17.01 10.05 0.81
CA ASN A 64 -16.32 9.11 1.71
C ASN A 64 -17.31 8.41 2.66
N PHE A 65 -18.31 9.13 3.19
CA PHE A 65 -19.34 8.54 4.04
C PHE A 65 -20.16 7.46 3.32
N ILE A 66 -20.66 7.74 2.11
CA ILE A 66 -21.43 6.76 1.34
C ILE A 66 -20.56 5.54 1.00
N GLY A 67 -19.30 5.76 0.62
CA GLY A 67 -18.34 4.67 0.39
C GLY A 67 -18.15 3.78 1.62
N LEU A 68 -18.04 4.40 2.80
CA LEU A 68 -17.94 3.69 4.08
C LEU A 68 -19.21 2.87 4.38
N VAL A 69 -20.39 3.43 4.18
CA VAL A 69 -21.66 2.69 4.39
C VAL A 69 -21.75 1.48 3.46
N ILE A 70 -21.37 1.62 2.19
CA ILE A 70 -21.37 0.52 1.22
C ILE A 70 -20.41 -0.59 1.66
N ILE A 71 -19.17 -0.26 2.03
CA ILE A 71 -18.17 -1.27 2.39
C ILE A 71 -18.55 -2.04 3.64
N TRP A 72 -19.11 -1.36 4.64
CA TRP A 72 -19.61 -2.00 5.87
C TRP A 72 -20.82 -2.89 5.60
N THR A 73 -21.74 -2.45 4.73
CA THR A 73 -22.91 -3.25 4.35
C THR A 73 -22.48 -4.52 3.60
N LEU A 74 -21.56 -4.40 2.64
CA LEU A 74 -21.01 -5.55 1.92
C LEU A 74 -20.29 -6.52 2.87
N THR A 75 -19.52 -5.99 3.82
CA THR A 75 -18.83 -6.79 4.84
C THR A 75 -19.82 -7.58 5.69
N ALA A 76 -20.91 -6.93 6.16
CA ALA A 76 -21.96 -7.60 6.92
C ALA A 76 -22.64 -8.71 6.12
N LEU A 77 -22.97 -8.47 4.84
CA LEU A 77 -23.57 -9.49 3.97
C LEU A 77 -22.63 -10.68 3.73
N CYS A 78 -21.33 -10.42 3.56
CA CYS A 78 -20.31 -11.47 3.42
C CYS A 78 -20.18 -12.31 4.69
N LEU A 79 -20.23 -11.69 5.88
CA LEU A 79 -20.19 -12.39 7.16
C LEU A 79 -21.41 -13.31 7.35
N ILE A 80 -22.60 -12.86 6.96
CA ILE A 80 -23.84 -13.65 7.04
C ILE A 80 -23.78 -14.92 6.17
N LYS A 81 -23.15 -14.85 4.98
CA LYS A 81 -23.01 -16.00 4.07
C LYS A 81 -22.05 -17.10 4.58
N GLY A 82 -21.24 -16.80 5.59
CA GLY A 82 -20.46 -17.78 6.36
C GLY A 82 -19.03 -18.02 5.86
N VAL A 83 -18.21 -18.53 6.78
CA VAL A 83 -16.74 -18.63 6.69
C VAL A 83 -16.26 -19.70 5.69
N LYS A 84 -17.07 -20.72 5.38
CA LYS A 84 -16.66 -21.79 4.45
C LYS A 84 -16.36 -21.29 3.03
N TRP A 85 -17.09 -20.28 2.56
CA TRP A 85 -16.85 -19.66 1.25
C TRP A 85 -15.59 -18.78 1.28
N ILE A 86 -15.35 -18.05 2.38
CA ILE A 86 -14.18 -17.18 2.51
C ILE A 86 -12.87 -17.99 2.47
N GLY A 87 -12.84 -19.16 3.11
CA GLY A 87 -11.66 -20.02 3.11
C GLY A 87 -11.27 -20.52 1.71
N ARG A 88 -12.23 -20.75 0.81
CA ARG A 88 -11.95 -21.10 -0.60
C ARG A 88 -11.38 -19.93 -1.38
N ILE A 89 -11.95 -18.74 -1.18
CA ILE A 89 -11.50 -17.51 -1.85
C ILE A 89 -10.11 -17.09 -1.34
N SER A 90 -9.81 -17.38 -0.07
CA SER A 90 -8.54 -17.07 0.58
C SER A 90 -7.34 -17.66 -0.17
N TYR A 91 -7.46 -18.85 -0.78
CA TYR A 91 -6.38 -19.44 -1.59
C TYR A 91 -5.99 -18.55 -2.79
N ILE A 92 -6.97 -17.91 -3.44
CA ILE A 92 -6.72 -17.01 -4.56
C ILE A 92 -6.12 -15.69 -4.04
N THR A 93 -6.70 -15.11 -3.00
CA THR A 93 -6.21 -13.84 -2.46
C THR A 93 -4.87 -13.94 -1.74
N ALA A 94 -4.52 -15.11 -1.22
CA ALA A 94 -3.21 -15.34 -0.63
C ALA A 94 -2.13 -15.48 -1.72
N THR A 95 -2.42 -16.09 -2.87
CA THR A 95 -1.43 -16.34 -3.94
C THR A 95 -1.24 -15.16 -4.89
N LEU A 96 -2.30 -14.40 -5.13
CA LEU A 96 -2.30 -13.29 -6.09
C LEU A 96 -1.29 -12.17 -5.77
N PRO A 97 -1.11 -11.71 -4.51
CA PRO A 97 -0.11 -10.71 -4.17
C PRO A 97 1.32 -11.14 -4.52
N TYR A 98 1.66 -12.42 -4.38
CA TYR A 98 2.96 -12.95 -4.77
C TYR A 98 3.20 -12.81 -6.27
N LEU A 99 2.19 -13.10 -7.08
CA LEU A 99 2.26 -12.96 -8.52
C LEU A 99 2.39 -11.47 -8.93
N ILE A 100 1.60 -10.59 -8.31
CA ILE A 100 1.69 -9.14 -8.59
C ILE A 100 3.07 -8.62 -8.24
N ILE A 101 3.59 -8.91 -7.04
CA ILE A 101 4.92 -8.46 -6.62
C ILE A 101 6.00 -9.01 -7.55
N GLY A 102 5.89 -10.27 -7.99
CA GLY A 102 6.81 -10.87 -8.96
C GLY A 102 6.84 -10.11 -10.29
N ILE A 103 5.67 -9.79 -10.86
CA ILE A 103 5.57 -9.01 -12.11
C ILE A 103 6.14 -7.60 -11.91
N LEU A 104 5.79 -6.94 -10.81
CA LEU A 104 6.27 -5.60 -10.49
C LEU A 104 7.78 -5.56 -10.24
N PHE A 105 8.35 -6.58 -9.62
CA PHE A 105 9.79 -6.70 -9.45
C PHE A 105 10.49 -6.82 -10.80
N VAL A 106 10.06 -7.76 -11.66
CA VAL A 106 10.64 -7.94 -13.00
C VAL A 106 10.53 -6.66 -13.81
N ARG A 107 9.38 -6.00 -13.82
CA ARG A 107 9.20 -4.72 -14.51
C ARG A 107 10.07 -3.62 -13.89
N GLY A 108 10.09 -3.56 -12.57
CA GLY A 108 10.88 -2.66 -11.73
C GLY A 108 12.36 -2.66 -12.11
N VAL A 109 13.00 -3.83 -12.11
CA VAL A 109 14.43 -3.96 -12.40
C VAL A 109 14.80 -3.72 -13.86
N THR A 110 13.84 -3.84 -14.79
CA THR A 110 14.06 -3.52 -16.21
C THR A 110 14.04 -2.02 -16.52
N LEU A 111 13.66 -1.18 -15.55
CA LEU A 111 13.59 0.27 -15.72
C LEU A 111 14.95 0.93 -15.52
N ASP A 112 15.18 1.99 -16.29
CA ASP A 112 16.43 2.73 -16.21
C ASP A 112 16.49 3.56 -14.90
N GLY A 113 17.55 3.39 -14.13
CA GLY A 113 17.68 3.98 -12.78
C GLY A 113 17.24 3.08 -11.63
N ALA A 114 16.69 1.89 -11.89
CA ALA A 114 16.30 0.94 -10.85
C ALA A 114 17.42 0.58 -9.87
N ILE A 115 18.66 0.54 -10.37
CA ILE A 115 19.85 0.24 -9.56
C ILE A 115 20.09 1.27 -8.45
N ASN A 116 19.71 2.54 -8.65
CA ASN A 116 19.89 3.59 -7.64
C ASN A 116 19.02 3.31 -6.41
N GLY A 117 17.76 2.93 -6.63
CA GLY A 117 16.84 2.58 -5.55
C GLY A 117 17.20 1.26 -4.86
N LEU A 118 17.63 0.24 -5.64
CA LEU A 118 18.13 -1.00 -5.05
C LEU A 118 19.41 -0.80 -4.22
N ASN A 119 20.31 0.07 -4.69
CA ASN A 119 21.51 0.47 -3.96
C ASN A 119 21.18 1.17 -2.64
N PHE A 120 20.20 2.06 -2.65
CA PHE A 120 19.70 2.70 -1.44
C PHE A 120 19.11 1.67 -0.46
N TYR A 121 18.28 0.75 -0.94
CA TYR A 121 17.57 -0.21 -0.09
C TYR A 121 18.48 -1.31 0.51
N LEU A 122 19.33 -1.94 -0.31
CA LEU A 122 20.11 -3.12 0.10
C LEU A 122 21.57 -2.81 0.42
N PHE A 123 22.20 -1.89 -0.32
CA PHE A 123 23.65 -1.76 -0.36
C PHE A 123 24.20 -0.57 0.44
N LYS A 124 23.33 0.31 0.96
CA LYS A 124 23.70 1.45 1.82
C LYS A 124 23.05 1.39 3.21
N PRO A 125 23.24 0.32 4.00
CA PRO A 125 22.73 0.28 5.37
C PRO A 125 23.45 1.31 6.25
N ASN A 126 22.69 2.08 7.04
CA ASN A 126 23.26 2.92 8.09
C ASN A 126 23.32 2.14 9.41
N PHE A 127 24.51 1.63 9.75
CA PHE A 127 24.73 0.84 10.97
C PHE A 127 24.62 1.65 12.26
N GLU A 128 24.74 2.98 12.22
CA GLU A 128 24.56 3.82 13.41
C GLU A 128 23.13 3.69 13.97
N LYS A 129 22.14 3.43 13.10
CA LYS A 129 20.75 3.21 13.51
C LYS A 129 20.58 2.00 14.43
N LEU A 130 21.48 1.01 14.39
CA LEU A 130 21.41 -0.17 15.27
C LEU A 130 21.66 0.17 16.75
N TRP A 131 22.39 1.26 17.02
CA TRP A 131 22.65 1.73 18.39
C TRP A 131 21.48 2.53 18.97
N ILE A 132 20.52 2.92 18.14
CA ILE A 132 19.35 3.69 18.55
C ILE A 132 18.25 2.72 18.99
N PHE A 133 17.82 2.82 20.24
CA PHE A 133 16.79 1.95 20.82
C PHE A 133 15.44 2.05 20.08
N GLU A 134 15.07 3.24 19.61
CA GLU A 134 13.84 3.46 18.84
C GLU A 134 13.78 2.60 17.56
N THR A 135 14.92 2.33 16.93
CA THR A 135 15.02 1.45 15.75
C THR A 135 14.55 0.03 16.08
N TRP A 136 14.90 -0.49 17.26
CA TRP A 136 14.48 -1.82 17.71
C TRP A 136 13.00 -1.86 18.08
N ILE A 137 12.48 -0.79 18.70
CA ILE A 137 11.03 -0.67 18.96
C ILE A 137 10.26 -0.67 17.64
N ALA A 138 10.70 0.12 16.66
CA ALA A 138 10.07 0.19 15.35
C ALA A 138 10.11 -1.18 14.63
N ALA A 139 11.24 -1.88 14.67
CA ALA A 139 11.38 -3.20 14.08
C ALA A 139 10.46 -4.25 14.76
N ALA A 140 10.43 -4.28 16.10
CA ALA A 140 9.55 -5.20 16.84
C ALA A 140 8.07 -4.90 16.57
N THR A 141 7.70 -3.62 16.55
CA THR A 141 6.35 -3.15 16.23
C THR A 141 5.94 -3.57 14.82
N GLN A 142 6.83 -3.38 13.85
CA GLN A 142 6.61 -3.81 12.47
C GLN A 142 6.42 -5.32 12.35
N MET A 143 7.23 -6.13 13.04
CA MET A 143 7.05 -7.60 13.06
C MET A 143 5.71 -8.01 13.66
N CYS A 144 5.30 -7.38 14.78
CA CYS A 144 4.01 -7.65 15.41
C CYS A 144 2.83 -7.29 14.50
N PHE A 145 2.90 -6.15 13.79
CA PHE A 145 1.87 -5.76 12.83
C PHE A 145 1.87 -6.66 11.59
N SER A 146 3.04 -6.99 11.03
CA SER A 146 3.17 -7.85 9.83
C SER A 146 2.54 -9.22 10.06
N LEU A 147 2.91 -9.89 11.15
CA LEU A 147 2.37 -11.20 11.53
C LEU A 147 1.00 -11.11 12.22
N SER A 148 0.46 -9.91 12.43
CA SER A 148 -0.80 -9.69 13.15
C SER A 148 -0.85 -10.42 14.52
N ILE A 149 0.26 -10.37 15.26
CA ILE A 149 0.36 -10.99 16.59
C ILE A 149 -0.55 -10.24 17.56
N GLY A 150 -1.35 -10.98 18.33
CA GLY A 150 -2.24 -10.40 19.34
C GLY A 150 -3.65 -10.03 18.83
N PHE A 151 -3.89 -10.03 17.52
CA PHE A 151 -5.21 -9.73 16.94
C PHE A 151 -6.19 -10.93 16.95
N GLY A 152 -5.75 -12.09 17.45
CA GLY A 152 -6.61 -13.27 17.66
C GLY A 152 -6.86 -14.15 16.43
N GLY A 153 -6.55 -13.68 15.21
CA GLY A 153 -6.72 -14.42 13.94
C GLY A 153 -5.87 -15.69 13.86
N LEU A 154 -4.55 -15.59 14.07
CA LEU A 154 -3.64 -16.75 14.09
C LEU A 154 -4.04 -17.81 15.12
N LEU A 155 -4.46 -17.36 16.31
CA LEU A 155 -4.88 -18.27 17.37
C LEU A 155 -6.27 -18.88 17.10
N SER A 156 -7.13 -18.21 16.31
CA SER A 156 -8.34 -18.81 15.75
C SER A 156 -8.00 -19.92 14.75
N LEU A 157 -7.11 -19.65 13.79
CA LEU A 157 -6.66 -20.65 12.81
C LEU A 157 -5.98 -21.85 13.48
N ALA A 158 -5.14 -21.61 14.49
CA ALA A 158 -4.49 -22.68 15.25
C ALA A 158 -5.49 -23.57 16.01
N SER A 159 -6.66 -23.04 16.42
CA SER A 159 -7.70 -23.82 17.09
C SER A 159 -8.36 -24.88 16.19
N TYR A 160 -8.29 -24.69 14.87
CA TYR A 160 -8.80 -25.63 13.87
C TYR A 160 -7.79 -26.73 13.51
N ASN A 161 -6.55 -26.66 13.99
CA ASN A 161 -5.54 -27.69 13.72
C ASN A 161 -5.78 -28.98 14.52
N LYS A 162 -5.33 -30.11 13.96
CA LYS A 162 -5.32 -31.40 14.68
C LYS A 162 -4.38 -31.31 15.89
N ARG A 163 -4.74 -31.99 16.99
CA ARG A 163 -4.00 -31.93 18.26
C ARG A 163 -2.52 -32.36 18.16
N ASN A 164 -2.21 -33.30 17.26
CA ASN A 164 -0.84 -33.79 17.02
C ASN A 164 -0.18 -33.15 15.78
N HIS A 165 -0.73 -32.04 15.28
CA HIS A 165 -0.17 -31.34 14.13
C HIS A 165 1.11 -30.61 14.50
N ASN A 166 2.12 -30.63 13.62
CA ASN A 166 3.39 -29.95 13.86
C ASN A 166 3.26 -28.44 13.58
N PHE A 167 2.72 -27.70 14.55
CA PHE A 167 2.55 -26.26 14.45
C PHE A 167 3.88 -25.49 14.37
N TYR A 168 4.97 -26.07 14.89
CA TYR A 168 6.29 -25.44 14.86
C TYR A 168 6.81 -25.29 13.43
N ARG A 169 6.64 -26.32 12.59
CA ARG A 169 7.01 -26.26 11.17
C ARG A 169 6.23 -25.16 10.43
N ASP A 170 4.92 -25.10 10.65
CA ASP A 170 4.07 -24.12 9.98
C ASP A 170 4.41 -22.69 10.42
N ALA A 171 4.66 -22.47 11.71
CA ALA A 171 5.09 -21.19 12.23
C ALA A 171 6.40 -20.72 11.59
N LEU A 172 7.40 -21.60 11.46
CA LEU A 172 8.65 -21.27 10.78
C LEU A 172 8.43 -20.91 9.31
N ILE A 173 7.61 -21.68 8.58
CA ILE A 173 7.30 -21.39 7.18
C ILE A 173 6.65 -20.00 7.05
N VAL A 174 5.66 -19.69 7.89
CA VAL A 174 4.97 -18.39 7.87
C VAL A 174 5.95 -17.24 8.12
N ILE A 175 6.80 -17.34 9.15
CA ILE A 175 7.78 -16.29 9.48
C ILE A 175 8.79 -16.08 8.33
N PHE A 176 9.30 -17.17 7.75
CA PHE A 176 10.24 -17.09 6.63
C PHE A 176 9.58 -16.51 5.37
N CYS A 177 8.38 -16.96 5.02
CA CYS A 177 7.64 -16.43 3.87
C CYS A 177 7.30 -14.95 4.04
N ASP A 178 6.86 -14.53 5.23
CA ASP A 178 6.55 -13.13 5.55
C ASP A 178 7.79 -12.22 5.40
N SER A 179 8.90 -12.63 6.01
CA SER A 179 10.17 -11.90 5.93
C SER A 179 10.71 -11.84 4.50
N PHE A 180 10.69 -12.97 3.78
CA PHE A 180 11.13 -13.05 2.40
C PHE A 180 10.30 -12.13 1.50
N MET A 181 8.98 -12.17 1.64
CA MET A 181 8.08 -11.33 0.83
C MET A 181 8.20 -9.85 1.15
N SER A 182 8.48 -9.49 2.40
CA SER A 182 8.74 -8.11 2.80
C SER A 182 9.99 -7.56 2.13
N ILE A 183 11.09 -8.33 2.13
CA ILE A 183 12.34 -7.96 1.46
C ILE A 183 12.13 -7.90 -0.05
N PHE A 184 11.49 -8.91 -0.64
CA PHE A 184 11.27 -8.99 -2.08
C PHE A 184 10.33 -7.89 -2.59
N GLY A 185 9.26 -7.58 -1.84
CA GLY A 185 8.36 -6.46 -2.11
C GLY A 185 9.07 -5.11 -1.96
N GLY A 186 9.94 -4.96 -0.95
CA GLY A 186 10.83 -3.82 -0.80
C GLY A 186 11.69 -3.60 -2.05
N CYS A 187 12.34 -4.64 -2.56
CA CYS A 187 13.11 -4.56 -3.80
C CYS A 187 12.25 -4.10 -4.99
N ALA A 188 11.02 -4.60 -5.13
CA ALA A 188 10.11 -4.16 -6.18
C ALA A 188 9.77 -2.66 -6.07
N VAL A 189 9.39 -2.19 -4.88
CA VAL A 189 9.08 -0.77 -4.62
C VAL A 189 10.30 0.12 -4.89
N PHE A 190 11.44 -0.21 -4.29
CA PHE A 190 12.65 0.59 -4.41
C PHE A 190 13.23 0.59 -5.83
N SER A 191 13.07 -0.48 -6.61
CA SER A 191 13.45 -0.47 -8.03
C SER A 191 12.66 0.57 -8.85
N ILE A 192 11.36 0.69 -8.60
CA ILE A 192 10.50 1.70 -9.26
C ILE A 192 10.80 3.11 -8.73
N MET A 193 11.11 3.25 -7.43
CA MET A 193 11.53 4.53 -6.85
C MET A 193 12.87 5.01 -7.42
N GLY A 194 13.81 4.10 -7.70
CA GLY A 194 15.08 4.45 -8.35
C GLY A 194 14.88 5.00 -9.76
N PHE A 195 13.95 4.41 -10.52
CA PHE A 195 13.51 4.95 -11.81
C PHE A 195 12.89 6.35 -11.64
N LEU A 196 11.99 6.53 -10.67
CA LEU A 196 11.35 7.83 -10.41
C LEU A 196 12.36 8.90 -9.99
N SER A 197 13.32 8.56 -9.14
CA SER A 197 14.45 9.41 -8.74
C SER A 197 15.26 9.87 -9.96
N LYS A 198 15.61 8.94 -10.86
CA LYS A 198 16.34 9.28 -12.09
C LYS A 198 15.56 10.23 -13.01
N HIS A 199 14.25 10.00 -13.16
CA HIS A 199 13.40 10.80 -14.05
C HIS A 199 13.02 12.17 -13.48
N THR A 200 12.86 12.27 -12.17
CA THR A 200 12.53 13.54 -11.49
C THR A 200 13.77 14.34 -11.09
N GLY A 201 14.96 13.72 -11.14
CA GLY A 201 16.22 14.33 -10.71
C GLY A 201 16.34 14.49 -9.19
N ARG A 202 15.47 13.85 -8.40
CA ARG A 202 15.45 13.91 -6.92
C ARG A 202 16.11 12.71 -6.30
N ASP A 203 16.61 12.87 -5.08
CA ASP A 203 17.12 11.73 -4.31
C ASP A 203 15.97 10.81 -3.88
N VAL A 204 16.28 9.53 -3.69
CA VAL A 204 15.31 8.52 -3.25
C VAL A 204 14.73 8.90 -1.88
N THR A 205 15.53 9.51 -0.99
CA THR A 205 15.11 9.94 0.35
C THR A 205 13.98 10.97 0.31
N GLU A 206 14.10 11.99 -0.55
CA GLU A 206 13.09 13.05 -0.70
C GLU A 206 11.76 12.48 -1.22
N LEU A 207 11.83 11.49 -2.12
CA LEU A 207 10.63 10.84 -2.65
C LEU A 207 9.93 9.93 -1.63
N ILE A 208 10.65 9.44 -0.61
CA ILE A 208 10.04 8.68 0.50
C ILE A 208 9.29 9.63 1.43
N GLU A 209 9.90 10.78 1.75
CA GLU A 209 9.30 11.80 2.61
C GLU A 209 8.04 12.41 1.99
N GLY A 210 8.04 12.65 0.68
CA GLY A 210 6.89 13.14 -0.10
C GLY A 210 5.79 12.10 -0.39
N GLY A 211 5.76 10.96 0.31
CA GLY A 211 4.73 9.95 0.13
C GLY A 211 5.14 8.82 -0.82
N LEU A 212 5.86 7.84 -0.27
CA LEU A 212 6.29 6.61 -0.96
C LEU A 212 5.16 5.96 -1.77
N THR A 213 3.97 5.81 -1.17
CA THR A 213 2.85 5.10 -1.78
C THR A 213 2.29 5.85 -2.98
N GLN A 214 2.11 7.18 -2.87
CA GLN A 214 1.59 8.01 -3.96
C GLN A 214 2.58 8.05 -5.14
N GLY A 215 3.87 8.23 -4.85
CA GLY A 215 4.93 8.22 -5.86
C GLY A 215 5.05 6.88 -6.57
N PHE A 216 5.02 5.78 -5.81
CA PHE A 216 5.04 4.43 -6.34
C PHE A 216 3.85 4.15 -7.26
N VAL A 217 2.63 4.45 -6.81
CA VAL A 217 1.40 4.22 -7.61
C VAL A 217 1.44 5.03 -8.91
N THR A 218 1.89 6.29 -8.85
CA THR A 218 2.00 7.14 -10.03
C THR A 218 2.99 6.58 -11.05
N ALA A 219 4.19 6.21 -10.60
CA ALA A 219 5.22 5.61 -11.46
C ALA A 219 4.77 4.27 -12.05
N LEU A 220 4.05 3.47 -11.27
CA LEU A 220 3.54 2.16 -11.69
C LEU A 220 2.45 2.28 -12.77
N VAL A 221 1.54 3.25 -12.64
CA VAL A 221 0.50 3.53 -13.64
C VAL A 221 1.11 4.03 -14.94
N ASP A 222 2.11 4.92 -14.87
CA ASP A 222 2.80 5.45 -16.04
C ASP A 222 3.57 4.34 -16.80
N GLN A 223 4.23 3.43 -16.08
CA GLN A 223 5.02 2.35 -16.67
C GLN A 223 4.21 1.16 -17.18
N MET A 224 2.90 1.15 -16.96
CA MET A 224 1.98 0.15 -17.50
C MET A 224 0.89 0.79 -18.38
N PRO A 225 1.27 1.38 -19.54
CA PRO A 225 0.34 2.11 -20.39
C PRO A 225 -0.74 1.23 -21.02
N PHE A 226 -0.54 -0.09 -21.08
CA PHE A 226 -1.55 -1.05 -21.54
C PHE A 226 -2.75 -1.17 -20.57
N LEU A 227 -2.57 -0.79 -19.30
CA LEU A 227 -3.64 -0.71 -18.30
C LEU A 227 -4.46 0.59 -18.45
N LEU A 228 -3.91 1.62 -19.08
CA LEU A 228 -4.56 2.93 -19.29
C LEU A 228 -5.91 2.85 -20.05
N PRO A 229 -6.02 2.20 -21.22
CA PRO A 229 -7.30 2.12 -21.95
C PRO A 229 -8.36 1.29 -21.20
N ARG A 230 -7.97 0.57 -20.15
CA ARG A 230 -8.85 -0.26 -19.29
C ARG A 230 -8.80 0.16 -17.82
N GLN A 231 -8.44 1.41 -17.53
CA GLN A 231 -8.26 1.93 -16.15
C GLN A 231 -9.40 1.56 -15.21
N TRP A 232 -10.65 1.74 -15.64
CA TRP A 232 -11.83 1.41 -14.84
C TRP A 232 -11.88 -0.07 -14.42
N ILE A 233 -11.49 -0.98 -15.32
CA ILE A 233 -11.46 -2.42 -15.04
C ILE A 233 -10.34 -2.74 -14.06
N VAL A 234 -9.17 -2.13 -14.25
CA VAL A 234 -8.00 -2.35 -13.40
C VAL A 234 -8.24 -1.84 -12.00
N VAL A 235 -8.76 -0.61 -11.87
CA VAL A 235 -9.12 0.00 -10.57
C VAL A 235 -10.18 -0.85 -9.88
N THR A 236 -11.26 -1.23 -10.58
CA THR A 236 -12.31 -2.08 -10.00
C THR A 236 -11.75 -3.43 -9.55
N SER A 237 -10.85 -4.04 -10.34
CA SER A 237 -10.21 -5.30 -10.01
C SER A 237 -9.31 -5.18 -8.77
N VAL A 238 -8.49 -4.13 -8.67
CA VAL A 238 -7.61 -3.90 -7.51
C VAL A 238 -8.44 -3.63 -6.26
N CYS A 239 -9.48 -2.79 -6.35
CA CYS A 239 -10.40 -2.53 -5.25
C CYS A 239 -11.11 -3.80 -4.78
N PHE A 240 -11.58 -4.62 -5.73
CA PHE A 240 -12.25 -5.89 -5.40
C PHE A 240 -11.29 -6.88 -4.73
N VAL A 241 -10.08 -7.06 -5.25
CA VAL A 241 -9.06 -7.92 -4.63
C VAL A 241 -8.69 -7.43 -3.23
N SER A 242 -8.50 -6.12 -3.06
CA SER A 242 -8.17 -5.50 -1.77
C SER A 242 -9.31 -5.69 -0.76
N PHE A 243 -10.55 -5.51 -1.21
CA PHE A 243 -11.74 -5.77 -0.39
C PHE A 243 -11.80 -7.23 0.07
N ILE A 244 -11.58 -8.20 -0.83
CA ILE A 244 -11.58 -9.62 -0.45
C ILE A 244 -10.43 -9.95 0.50
N ALA A 245 -9.23 -9.41 0.26
CA ALA A 245 -8.09 -9.58 1.17
C ALA A 245 -8.42 -9.05 2.57
N GLY A 246 -9.03 -7.87 2.66
CA GLY A 246 -9.53 -7.29 3.91
C GLY A 246 -10.63 -8.13 4.58
N LEU A 247 -11.60 -8.63 3.80
CA LEU A 247 -12.65 -9.52 4.30
C LEU A 247 -12.07 -10.79 4.94
N SER A 248 -11.02 -11.37 4.34
CA SER A 248 -10.35 -12.55 4.90
C SER A 248 -9.76 -12.28 6.28
N MET A 249 -9.36 -11.04 6.59
CA MET A 249 -8.85 -10.67 7.91
C MET A 249 -9.99 -10.45 8.90
N CYS A 250 -11.03 -9.73 8.48
CA CYS A 250 -12.21 -9.47 9.33
C CYS A 250 -12.88 -10.77 9.79
N THR A 251 -13.07 -11.73 8.89
CA THR A 251 -13.76 -13.00 9.21
C THR A 251 -13.04 -13.81 10.29
N GLN A 252 -11.70 -13.85 10.28
CA GLN A 252 -10.91 -14.57 11.27
C GLN A 252 -11.09 -14.00 12.69
N VAL A 253 -11.18 -12.67 12.80
CA VAL A 253 -11.39 -11.98 14.08
C VAL A 253 -12.83 -12.15 14.54
N THR A 254 -13.81 -11.95 13.65
CA THR A 254 -15.23 -12.02 13.99
C THR A 254 -15.68 -13.42 14.38
N GLU A 255 -15.18 -14.47 13.72
CA GLU A 255 -15.51 -15.86 14.05
C GLU A 255 -15.14 -16.21 15.49
N ARG A 256 -13.99 -15.74 15.96
CA ARG A 256 -13.56 -15.99 17.32
C ARG A 256 -14.35 -15.19 18.35
N LEU A 257 -14.64 -13.92 18.05
CA LEU A 257 -15.51 -13.10 18.91
C LEU A 257 -16.90 -13.73 19.03
N LEU A 258 -17.49 -14.17 17.91
CA LEU A 258 -18.77 -14.87 17.91
C LEU A 258 -18.68 -16.18 18.70
N ASN A 259 -17.69 -17.03 18.43
CA ASN A 259 -17.51 -18.27 19.18
C ASN A 259 -17.33 -18.00 20.68
N TYR A 260 -16.54 -17.01 21.09
CA TYR A 260 -16.37 -16.65 22.50
C TYR A 260 -17.68 -16.15 23.13
N LEU A 261 -18.41 -15.27 22.45
CA LEU A 261 -19.69 -14.72 22.92
C LEU A 261 -20.79 -15.79 23.01
N PHE A 262 -20.87 -16.70 22.02
CA PHE A 262 -21.80 -17.82 22.04
C PHE A 262 -21.42 -18.86 23.11
N HIS A 263 -20.13 -19.14 23.29
CA HIS A 263 -19.68 -20.09 24.30
C HIS A 263 -19.88 -19.57 25.73
N GLN A 264 -19.83 -18.24 25.95
CA GLN A 264 -20.22 -17.64 27.22
C GLN A 264 -21.74 -17.64 27.45
N LYS A 265 -22.55 -17.44 26.41
CA LYS A 265 -24.02 -17.51 26.53
C LYS A 265 -24.56 -18.91 26.82
N ILE A 266 -23.80 -19.97 26.57
CA ILE A 266 -24.16 -21.36 26.90
C ILE A 266 -23.77 -21.72 28.36
N MET A 267 -22.97 -20.85 29.02
CA MET A 267 -22.52 -21.03 30.41
C MET A 267 -23.38 -20.30 31.46
N PHE A 268 -24.48 -19.67 31.05
CA PHE A 268 -25.53 -19.12 31.91
C PHE A 268 -26.89 -19.69 31.51
#